data_AF-A0A7S0CFG0-F1
#
_entry.id   AF-A0A7S0CFG0-F1
#
_cell.length_a   1.000
_cell.length_b   1.000
_cell.length_c   1.000
_cell.angle_alpha   90.00
_cell.angle_beta   90.00
_cell.angle_gamma   90.00
#
_symmetry.space_group_name_H-M   'P 1'
#
loop_
_entity.id
_entity.type
_entity.pdbx_description
1 polymer ?
#
loop_
_entity_poly.entity_id
_entity_poly.type
_entity_poly.pdbx_seq_one_letter_code
_entity_poly.pdbx_strand_id
1 'polypeptide(L)'
;TKIDPTLTGADRLVGQVLGLRGHLPDVYSEIEISYYLLRRLLGVKTSEGGKQAKVQKLTKGEILMVNIGSTATGGRVKAVKDELAKVALTQPVCTQEGEKIALSRRVDKHWRLIGWGQIRKGVVIEIVE
;
A
#
# COMPACT_ATOMS: atom_id res chain seq x y z
N THR A 1 25.43 11.59 -7.61
CA THR A 1 24.57 11.08 -8.69
C THR A 1 24.57 12.12 -9.81
N LYS A 2 24.12 11.80 -11.02
CA LYS A 2 23.98 12.77 -12.14
C LYS A 2 22.50 13.07 -12.45
N ILE A 3 21.64 12.95 -11.42
CA ILE A 3 20.19 13.12 -11.57
C ILE A 3 19.90 14.60 -11.86
N ASP A 4 19.07 14.86 -12.87
CA ASP A 4 18.60 16.20 -13.19
C ASP A 4 17.83 16.79 -11.99
N PRO A 5 18.20 17.99 -11.48
CA PRO A 5 17.52 18.61 -10.34
C PRO A 5 15.99 18.77 -10.53
N THR A 6 15.52 18.96 -11.76
CA THR A 6 14.09 19.10 -12.07
C THR A 6 13.28 17.82 -11.78
N LEU A 7 13.94 16.66 -11.77
CA LEU A 7 13.34 15.37 -11.38
C LEU A 7 13.22 15.24 -9.86
N THR A 8 14.08 15.92 -9.11
CA THR A 8 14.11 15.87 -7.63
C THR A 8 13.26 16.95 -6.96
N GLY A 9 12.89 18.00 -7.69
CA GLY A 9 12.07 19.09 -7.16
C GLY A 9 10.66 18.65 -6.76
N ALA A 10 10.07 19.37 -5.81
CA ALA A 10 8.67 19.18 -5.35
C ALA A 10 8.33 17.74 -4.94
N ASP A 11 9.22 17.09 -4.19
CA ASP A 11 9.00 15.77 -3.57
C ASP A 11 8.69 14.62 -4.56
N ARG A 12 9.04 14.79 -5.84
CA ARG A 12 8.74 13.81 -6.92
C ARG A 12 9.35 12.42 -6.71
N LEU A 13 10.45 12.32 -5.97
CA LEU A 13 11.13 11.05 -5.69
C LEU A 13 10.76 10.43 -4.34
N VAL A 14 9.78 10.98 -3.62
CA VAL A 14 9.35 10.39 -2.33
C VAL A 14 8.83 8.97 -2.54
N GLY A 15 9.37 8.04 -1.76
CA GLY A 15 9.01 6.63 -1.82
C GLY A 15 9.58 5.87 -3.02
N GLN A 16 10.46 6.46 -3.82
CA GLN A 16 11.17 5.75 -4.89
C GLN A 16 12.36 4.97 -4.33
N VAL A 17 12.68 3.84 -4.96
CA VAL A 17 13.81 2.98 -4.59
C VAL A 17 14.94 3.18 -5.59
N LEU A 18 16.15 3.47 -5.09
CA LEU A 18 17.36 3.59 -5.89
C LEU A 18 18.35 2.50 -5.48
N GLY A 19 18.94 1.81 -6.46
CA GLY A 19 19.86 0.71 -6.24
C GLY A 19 20.89 0.62 -7.37
N LEU A 20 21.87 -0.27 -7.20
CA LEU A 20 22.83 -0.59 -8.24
C LEU A 20 22.13 -1.28 -9.42
N ARG A 21 22.68 -1.12 -10.64
CA ARG A 21 22.14 -1.77 -11.83
C ARG A 21 22.06 -3.29 -11.60
N GLY A 22 20.90 -3.87 -11.91
CA GLY A 22 20.64 -5.32 -11.75
C GLY A 22 20.48 -5.80 -10.31
N HIS A 23 20.49 -4.91 -9.30
CA HIS A 23 20.34 -5.27 -7.88
C HIS A 23 19.06 -4.71 -7.25
N LEU A 24 18.21 -4.06 -8.05
CA LEU A 24 16.91 -3.61 -7.59
C LEU A 24 15.95 -4.80 -7.50
N PRO A 25 15.04 -4.80 -6.50
CA PRO A 25 13.93 -5.74 -6.46
C PRO A 25 13.00 -5.62 -7.67
N ASP A 26 12.12 -6.59 -7.81
CA ASP A 26 11.09 -6.61 -8.85
C ASP A 26 10.10 -5.45 -8.70
N VAL A 27 9.52 -5.04 -9.84
CA VAL A 27 8.48 -4.03 -9.89
C VAL A 27 7.13 -4.70 -10.10
N TYR A 28 6.21 -4.49 -9.16
CA TYR A 28 4.90 -5.13 -9.17
C TYR A 28 3.78 -4.16 -9.61
N SER A 29 2.90 -4.64 -10.50
CA SER A 29 1.65 -3.95 -10.89
C SER A 29 0.47 -4.37 -10.01
N GLU A 30 0.41 -5.66 -9.67
CA GLU A 30 -0.57 -6.25 -8.77
C GLU A 30 0.15 -7.04 -7.70
N ILE A 31 -0.39 -7.03 -6.48
CA ILE A 31 0.16 -7.77 -5.34
C ILE A 31 -0.91 -8.63 -4.69
N GLU A 32 -0.52 -9.83 -4.25
CA GLU A 32 -1.29 -10.67 -3.35
C GLU A 32 -0.70 -10.56 -1.95
N ILE A 33 -1.54 -10.18 -0.99
CA ILE A 33 -1.13 -9.83 0.36
C ILE A 33 -1.84 -10.73 1.36
N SER A 34 -1.11 -11.17 2.39
CA SER A 34 -1.72 -11.66 3.62
C SER A 34 -1.86 -10.48 4.57
N TYR A 35 -3.06 -10.24 5.10
CA TYR A 35 -3.34 -9.06 5.89
C TYR A 35 -4.03 -9.42 7.21
N TYR A 36 -4.01 -8.47 8.13
CA TYR A 36 -4.75 -8.50 9.38
C TYR A 36 -5.38 -7.13 9.61
N LEU A 37 -6.67 -7.11 9.96
CA LEU A 37 -7.40 -5.88 10.26
C LEU A 37 -7.47 -5.64 11.77
N LEU A 38 -7.27 -4.38 12.14
CA LEU A 38 -7.50 -3.90 13.50
C LEU A 38 -8.96 -4.13 13.92
N ARG A 39 -9.20 -4.36 15.21
CA ARG A 39 -10.58 -4.51 15.71
C ARG A 39 -11.38 -3.21 15.65
N ARG A 40 -10.71 -2.07 15.83
CA ARG A 40 -11.28 -0.73 15.89
C ARG A 40 -10.31 0.29 15.29
N LEU A 41 -10.83 1.41 14.80
CA LEU A 41 -10.02 2.52 14.31
C LEU A 41 -9.27 3.19 15.46
N LEU A 42 -7.97 3.38 15.29
CA LEU A 42 -7.11 4.04 16.26
C LEU A 42 -7.12 5.56 16.02
N GLY A 43 -7.11 6.34 17.11
CA GLY A 43 -6.96 7.80 17.05
C GLY A 43 -8.18 8.58 16.53
N VAL A 44 -9.30 7.93 16.22
CA VAL A 44 -10.55 8.61 15.89
C VAL A 44 -11.33 8.88 17.17
N LYS A 45 -11.44 10.16 17.55
CA LYS A 45 -12.35 10.57 18.63
C LYS A 45 -13.77 10.55 18.07
N THR A 46 -14.57 9.57 18.47
CA THR A 46 -16.03 9.72 18.40
C THR A 46 -16.41 10.81 19.38
N SER A 47 -17.12 11.83 18.91
CA SER A 47 -17.83 12.78 19.77
C SER A 47 -18.60 11.98 20.81
N GLU A 48 -18.40 12.29 22.10
CA GLU A 48 -19.12 11.70 23.24
C GLU A 48 -18.73 10.28 23.67
N GLY A 49 -17.48 10.04 24.05
CA GLY A 49 -17.10 8.85 24.87
C GLY A 49 -17.41 7.47 24.25
N GLY A 50 -17.83 7.46 22.98
CA GLY A 50 -18.34 6.28 22.28
C GLY A 50 -17.24 5.27 21.98
N LYS A 51 -17.64 4.01 21.81
CA LYS A 51 -16.74 2.95 21.35
C LYS A 51 -16.22 3.33 19.96
N GLN A 52 -14.89 3.35 19.79
CA GLN A 52 -14.22 3.54 18.48
C GLN A 52 -14.90 2.70 17.39
N ALA A 53 -15.07 3.29 16.21
CA ALA A 53 -15.72 2.63 15.08
C ALA A 53 -15.01 1.32 14.73
N LYS A 54 -15.81 0.26 14.53
CA LYS A 54 -15.33 -1.08 14.17
C LYS A 54 -14.79 -1.06 12.74
N VAL A 55 -13.63 -1.66 12.51
CA VAL A 55 -13.08 -1.83 11.17
C VAL A 55 -13.88 -2.91 10.44
N GLN A 56 -14.41 -2.57 9.27
CA GLN A 56 -15.10 -3.51 8.40
C GLN A 56 -14.09 -4.30 7.55
N LYS A 57 -14.47 -5.52 7.15
CA LYS A 57 -13.67 -6.37 6.24
C LYS A 57 -13.38 -5.66 4.91
N LEU A 58 -12.42 -6.17 4.16
CA LEU A 58 -12.12 -5.64 2.83
C LEU A 58 -13.24 -6.00 1.84
N THR A 59 -13.55 -5.09 0.92
CA THR A 59 -14.61 -5.25 -0.08
C THR A 59 -14.02 -5.17 -1.49
N LYS A 60 -14.42 -6.08 -2.37
CA LYS A 60 -14.02 -6.04 -3.77
C LYS A 60 -14.42 -4.72 -4.42
N GLY A 61 -13.48 -4.11 -5.15
CA GLY A 61 -13.66 -2.84 -5.84
C GLY A 61 -13.32 -1.60 -5.00
N GLU A 62 -13.14 -1.73 -3.68
CA GLU A 62 -12.76 -0.58 -2.85
C GLU A 62 -11.34 -0.11 -3.16
N ILE A 63 -11.09 1.18 -2.94
CA ILE A 63 -9.78 1.80 -3.08
C ILE A 63 -9.20 2.04 -1.68
N LEU A 64 -8.03 1.47 -1.43
CA LEU A 64 -7.25 1.66 -0.22
C LEU A 64 -5.98 2.44 -0.54
N MET A 65 -5.41 3.07 0.49
CA MET A 65 -4.03 3.52 0.44
C MET A 65 -3.17 2.39 1.01
N VAL A 66 -2.19 1.96 0.23
CA VAL A 66 -1.25 0.90 0.56
C VAL A 66 0.12 1.54 0.75
N ASN A 67 0.67 1.39 1.94
CA ASN A 67 2.02 1.84 2.26
C ASN A 67 2.93 0.62 2.25
N ILE A 68 3.89 0.61 1.34
CA ILE A 68 4.89 -0.45 1.14
C ILE A 68 6.24 0.19 1.38
N GLY A 69 6.89 -0.12 2.51
CA GLY A 69 8.05 0.65 2.96
C GLY A 69 7.72 2.15 3.05
N SER A 70 8.48 2.97 2.32
CA SER A 70 8.27 4.42 2.21
C SER A 70 7.34 4.83 1.07
N THR A 71 6.96 3.89 0.19
CA THR A 71 6.08 4.15 -0.96
C THR A 71 4.63 4.13 -0.53
N ALA A 72 3.90 5.22 -0.75
CA ALA A 72 2.45 5.29 -0.57
C ALA A 72 1.77 5.30 -1.95
N THR A 73 0.91 4.32 -2.21
CA THR A 73 0.19 4.20 -3.48
C THR A 73 -1.28 3.83 -3.25
N GLY A 74 -2.14 4.17 -4.20
CA GLY A 74 -3.50 3.67 -4.23
C GLY A 74 -3.53 2.19 -4.62
N GLY A 75 -4.47 1.44 -4.07
CA GLY A 75 -4.67 0.03 -4.41
C GLY A 75 -6.16 -0.28 -4.52
N ARG A 76 -6.58 -0.84 -5.66
CA ARG A 76 -7.95 -1.35 -5.83
C ARG A 76 -8.00 -2.82 -5.48
N VAL A 77 -8.86 -3.18 -4.53
CA VAL A 77 -9.07 -4.58 -4.13
C VAL A 77 -9.77 -5.33 -5.26
N LYS A 78 -9.11 -6.32 -5.86
CA LYS A 78 -9.63 -7.16 -6.96
C LYS A 78 -10.37 -8.38 -6.46
N ALA A 79 -9.84 -9.00 -5.40
CA ALA A 79 -10.42 -10.19 -4.78
C ALA A 79 -10.01 -10.24 -3.31
N VAL A 80 -10.88 -10.84 -2.49
CA VAL A 80 -10.63 -11.12 -1.08
C VAL A 80 -11.00 -12.58 -0.85
N LYS A 81 -10.10 -13.33 -0.21
CA LYS A 81 -10.33 -14.71 0.21
C LYS A 81 -9.73 -14.88 1.60
N ASP A 82 -10.58 -15.03 2.61
CA ASP A 82 -10.18 -15.09 4.01
C ASP A 82 -9.27 -13.90 4.39
N GLU A 83 -8.06 -14.18 4.87
CA GLU A 83 -7.04 -13.20 5.24
C GLU A 83 -6.05 -12.90 4.08
N LEU A 84 -6.42 -13.24 2.84
CA LEU A 84 -5.68 -12.94 1.61
C LEU A 84 -6.46 -11.94 0.74
N ALA A 85 -5.76 -10.99 0.14
CA ALA A 85 -6.34 -10.06 -0.82
C ALA A 85 -5.45 -9.87 -2.04
N LYS A 86 -6.07 -9.77 -3.22
CA LYS A 86 -5.40 -9.31 -4.44
C LYS A 86 -5.68 -7.83 -4.63
N VAL A 87 -4.63 -7.03 -4.78
CA VAL A 87 -4.70 -5.58 -4.90
C VAL A 87 -3.97 -5.16 -6.17
N ALA A 88 -4.69 -4.48 -7.06
CA ALA A 88 -4.09 -3.82 -8.22
C ALA A 88 -3.63 -2.42 -7.81
N LEU A 89 -2.35 -2.14 -7.96
CA LEU A 89 -1.75 -0.87 -7.57
C LEU A 89 -2.03 0.20 -8.63
N THR A 90 -2.27 1.44 -8.21
CA THR A 90 -2.48 2.56 -9.15
C THR A 90 -1.19 3.00 -9.82
N GLN A 91 -0.06 2.81 -9.11
CA GLN A 91 1.28 3.04 -9.60
C GLN A 91 2.11 1.79 -9.29
N PRO A 92 2.99 1.36 -10.20
CA PRO A 92 3.85 0.22 -9.97
C PRO A 92 4.81 0.50 -8.81
N VAL A 93 5.11 -0.52 -8.02
CA VAL A 93 5.97 -0.38 -6.84
C VAL A 93 7.11 -1.38 -6.90
N CYS A 94 8.34 -0.88 -6.72
CA CYS A 94 9.54 -1.68 -6.53
C CYS A 94 9.54 -2.24 -5.10
N THR A 95 9.43 -3.56 -4.96
CA THR A 95 9.35 -4.23 -3.66
C THR A 95 9.70 -5.71 -3.81
N GLN A 96 9.59 -6.48 -2.73
CA GLN A 96 9.92 -7.90 -2.71
C GLN A 96 8.87 -8.67 -1.90
N GLU A 97 8.79 -9.98 -2.14
CA GLU A 97 7.97 -10.86 -1.32
C GLU A 97 8.42 -10.82 0.15
N GLY A 98 7.46 -10.87 1.07
CA GLY A 98 7.70 -10.75 2.50
C GLY A 98 7.73 -9.31 3.04
N GLU A 99 7.79 -8.29 2.17
CA GLU A 99 7.80 -6.89 2.60
C GLU A 99 6.52 -6.54 3.37
N LYS A 100 6.67 -5.78 4.46
CA LYS A 100 5.56 -5.39 5.33
C LYS A 100 4.78 -4.24 4.71
N ILE A 101 3.47 -4.29 4.85
CA ILE A 101 2.59 -3.25 4.34
C ILE A 101 1.64 -2.74 5.41
N ALA A 102 1.25 -1.47 5.29
CA ALA A 102 0.15 -0.89 6.05
C ALA A 102 -1.02 -0.56 5.11
N LEU A 103 -2.24 -0.84 5.59
CA LEU A 103 -3.47 -0.62 4.84
C LEU A 103 -4.26 0.52 5.50
N SER A 104 -4.60 1.52 4.70
CA SER A 104 -5.41 2.65 5.14
C SER A 104 -6.67 2.78 4.29
N ARG A 105 -7.80 3.09 4.94
CA ARG A 105 -9.09 3.34 4.31
C ARG A 105 -9.49 4.79 4.50
N ARG A 106 -10.18 5.37 3.52
CA ARG A 106 -10.71 6.73 3.63
C ARG A 106 -11.98 6.73 4.49
N VAL A 107 -11.95 7.46 5.61
CA VAL A 107 -13.06 7.64 6.55
C VAL A 107 -13.13 9.13 6.90
N ASP A 108 -14.30 9.74 6.78
CA ASP A 108 -14.52 11.18 7.04
C ASP A 108 -13.48 12.08 6.36
N LYS A 109 -13.25 11.85 5.06
CA LYS A 109 -12.25 12.53 4.21
C LYS A 109 -10.77 12.28 4.56
N HIS A 110 -10.46 11.55 5.63
CA HIS A 110 -9.09 11.26 6.07
C HIS A 110 -8.71 9.81 5.81
N TRP A 111 -7.42 9.56 5.56
CA TRP A 111 -6.89 8.20 5.58
C TRP A 111 -6.72 7.73 7.02
N ARG A 112 -7.28 6.56 7.33
CA ARG A 112 -7.19 5.91 8.63
C ARG A 112 -6.59 4.53 8.48
N LEU A 113 -5.59 4.23 9.31
CA LEU A 113 -4.99 2.90 9.39
C LEU A 113 -6.06 1.89 9.80
N ILE A 114 -6.25 0.85 8.98
CA ILE A 114 -7.22 -0.24 9.23
C ILE A 114 -6.54 -1.57 9.49
N GLY A 115 -5.29 -1.75 9.10
CA GLY A 115 -4.59 -3.01 9.23
C GLY A 115 -3.17 -2.98 8.69
N TRP A 116 -2.51 -4.12 8.75
CA TRP A 116 -1.18 -4.35 8.21
C TRP A 116 -1.13 -5.73 7.55
N GLY A 117 -0.04 -6.02 6.85
CA GLY A 117 0.13 -7.29 6.19
C GLY A 117 1.54 -7.48 5.66
N GLN A 118 1.67 -8.49 4.80
CA GLN A 118 2.89 -8.81 4.08
C GLN A 118 2.56 -9.21 2.64
N ILE A 119 3.43 -8.85 1.72
CA ILE A 119 3.36 -9.28 0.32
C ILE A 119 3.72 -10.76 0.24
N ARG A 120 2.92 -11.54 -0.48
CA ARG A 120 3.15 -12.97 -0.70
C ARG A 120 3.65 -13.29 -2.09
N LYS A 121 3.17 -12.55 -3.09
CA LYS A 121 3.54 -12.64 -4.50
C LYS A 121 2.92 -11.46 -5.24
N GLY A 122 3.26 -11.28 -6.51
CA GLY A 122 2.62 -10.28 -7.35
C GLY A 122 2.84 -10.52 -8.84
N VAL A 123 2.28 -9.64 -9.65
CA VAL A 123 2.49 -9.62 -11.10
C VAL A 123 3.62 -8.63 -11.40
N VAL A 124 4.77 -9.20 -11.75
CA VAL A 124 5.98 -8.45 -12.12
C VAL A 124 5.77 -7.77 -13.48
N ILE A 125 6.24 -6.53 -13.58
CA ILE A 125 6.30 -5.78 -14.84
C ILE A 125 7.71 -5.97 -15.41
N GLU A 126 7.79 -6.38 -16.66
CA GLU A 126 9.05 -6.38 -17.40
C GLU A 126 9.47 -4.93 -17.68
N ILE A 127 10.64 -4.56 -17.16
CA ILE A 127 11.25 -3.26 -17.45
C ILE A 127 11.96 -3.41 -18.79
N VAL A 128 11.44 -2.74 -19.81
CA VAL A 128 12.13 -2.64 -21.11
C VAL A 128 13.26 -1.62 -20.92
N GLU A 129 14.52 -2.08 -21.06
CA GLU A 129 15.71 -1.21 -21.06
C GLU A 129 15.78 -0.31 -22.30
#